data_AF-A0A7X7DIG8-F1
#
_entry.id   AF-A0A7X7DIG8-F1
#
_cell.length_a   1.000
_cell.length_b   1.000
_cell.length_c   1.000
_cell.angle_alpha   90.00
_cell.angle_beta   90.00
_cell.angle_gamma   90.00
#
_symmetry.space_group_name_H-M   'P 1'
#
loop_
_entity.id
_entity.type
_entity.pdbx_description
1 polymer ?
#
loop_
_entity_poly.entity_id
_entity_poly.type
_entity_poly.pdbx_seq_one_letter_code
_entity_poly.pdbx_strand_id
1 'polypeptide(L)'
;MRTVLILLALALSGAVRADAADPADAGAAPELLEQVRAGFGQASESIVTTRELLRLLAAELPGDRAAWPPVLRAYHAALQAVMGKHALGPWQKYRRVKVGLAEFDGLAEAFPDSLEIRMLRYSTCRQLPEFFGTHPQAAADLAALLDMFERNADSNVPAPLRHGYIRWILDHGQPAPGQRTRLEKLLGP
;
A
#
# COMPACT_ATOMS: atom_id res chain seq x y z
N MET A 1 60.79 22.88 22.10
CA MET A 1 60.32 23.28 20.75
C MET A 1 59.07 22.47 20.41
N ARG A 2 57.97 23.19 20.18
CA ARG A 2 56.77 22.86 19.36
C ARG A 2 55.93 21.61 19.69
N THR A 3 54.93 21.85 20.54
CA THR A 3 53.49 21.54 20.39
C THR A 3 53.06 20.77 19.14
N VAL A 4 52.30 19.68 19.32
CA VAL A 4 51.15 19.34 18.46
C VAL A 4 50.08 18.65 19.33
N LEU A 5 49.07 19.40 19.77
CA LEU A 5 47.79 18.86 20.21
C LEU A 5 47.00 18.49 18.95
N ILE A 6 46.70 17.21 18.76
CA ILE A 6 45.78 16.75 17.72
C ILE A 6 44.38 16.75 18.33
N LEU A 7 43.63 17.81 18.06
CA LEU A 7 42.19 17.89 18.34
C LEU A 7 41.46 16.93 17.39
N LEU A 8 41.02 15.79 17.92
CA LEU A 8 40.11 14.88 17.24
C LEU A 8 38.70 15.50 17.29
N ALA A 9 38.35 16.28 16.28
CA ALA A 9 36.98 16.75 16.08
C ALA A 9 36.12 15.54 15.64
N LEU A 10 35.36 14.97 16.58
CA LEU A 10 34.25 14.08 16.26
C LEU A 10 33.19 14.92 15.55
N ALA A 11 33.21 14.92 14.22
CA ALA A 11 32.07 15.36 13.44
C ALA A 11 30.96 14.32 13.65
N LEU A 12 29.98 14.63 14.51
CA LEU A 12 28.67 14.00 14.39
C LEU A 12 28.10 14.42 13.03
N SER A 13 28.36 13.59 12.01
CA SER A 13 27.57 13.62 10.79
C SER A 13 26.16 13.20 11.17
N GLY A 14 25.35 14.18 11.55
CA GLY A 14 23.91 14.06 11.40
C GLY A 14 23.66 13.85 9.92
N ALA A 15 23.55 12.58 9.51
CA ALA A 15 22.99 12.26 8.22
C ALA A 15 21.56 12.79 8.24
N VAL A 16 21.37 13.98 7.68
CA VAL A 16 20.08 14.34 7.11
C VAL A 16 19.80 13.22 6.13
N ARG A 17 18.93 12.30 6.53
CA ARG A 17 18.42 11.25 5.69
C ARG A 17 17.68 12.00 4.59
N ALA A 18 18.35 12.18 3.45
CA ALA A 18 17.67 12.64 2.25
C ALA A 18 16.41 11.78 2.11
N ASP A 19 15.30 12.40 1.71
CA ASP A 19 14.04 11.75 1.34
C ASP A 19 14.35 10.67 0.29
N ALA A 20 14.81 9.52 0.73
CA ALA A 20 15.00 8.37 -0.11
C ALA A 20 13.59 7.85 -0.30
N ALA A 21 13.15 7.83 -1.56
CA ALA A 21 11.91 7.18 -1.96
C ALA A 21 11.80 5.83 -1.22
N ASP A 22 10.60 5.52 -0.72
CA ASP A 22 10.32 4.27 -0.03
C ASP A 22 10.87 3.14 -0.92
N PRO A 23 11.68 2.20 -0.38
CA PRO A 23 12.11 1.03 -1.12
C PRO A 23 10.98 0.30 -1.87
N ALA A 24 9.72 0.45 -1.43
CA ALA A 24 8.55 -0.06 -2.13
C ALA A 24 8.22 0.65 -3.45
N ASP A 25 8.53 1.93 -3.57
CA ASP A 25 8.33 2.76 -4.76
C ASP A 25 9.56 2.70 -5.69
N ALA A 26 10.67 2.13 -5.23
CA ALA A 26 11.91 2.05 -5.99
C ALA A 26 11.69 1.38 -7.35
N GLY A 27 12.04 2.10 -8.42
CA GLY A 27 11.88 1.65 -9.81
C GLY A 27 10.50 1.90 -10.42
N ALA A 28 9.54 2.44 -9.68
CA ALA A 28 8.26 2.88 -10.25
C ALA A 28 8.44 4.20 -10.99
N ALA A 29 8.05 4.23 -12.27
CA ALA A 29 7.92 5.50 -12.99
C ALA A 29 6.84 6.36 -12.30
N PRO A 30 7.13 7.61 -11.89
CA PRO A 30 6.20 8.44 -11.14
C PRO A 30 4.85 8.61 -11.85
N GLU A 31 4.85 8.79 -13.16
CA GLU A 31 3.65 8.99 -13.97
C GLU A 31 2.76 7.73 -13.99
N LEU A 32 3.37 6.54 -14.04
CA LEU A 32 2.65 5.28 -13.98
C LEU A 32 2.01 5.08 -12.60
N LEU A 33 2.77 5.35 -11.54
CA LEU A 33 2.29 5.19 -10.17
C LEU A 33 1.11 6.14 -9.88
N GLU A 34 1.21 7.40 -10.30
CA GLU A 34 0.12 8.38 -10.17
C GLU A 34 -1.12 7.97 -10.97
N GLN A 35 -0.97 7.47 -12.19
CA GLN A 35 -2.11 6.96 -12.99
C GLN A 35 -2.81 5.78 -12.30
N VAL A 36 -2.04 4.86 -11.74
CA VAL A 36 -2.57 3.69 -11.04
C VAL A 36 -3.27 4.11 -9.74
N ARG A 37 -2.66 5.01 -8.95
CA ARG A 37 -3.26 5.60 -7.74
C ARG A 37 -4.61 6.25 -8.05
N ALA A 38 -4.67 7.11 -9.07
CA ALA A 38 -5.88 7.82 -9.46
C ALA A 38 -7.01 6.87 -9.91
N GLY A 39 -6.68 5.85 -10.69
CA GLY A 39 -7.67 4.90 -11.20
C GLY A 39 -8.14 3.87 -10.16
N PHE A 40 -7.31 3.53 -9.16
CA PHE A 40 -7.58 2.41 -8.26
C PHE A 40 -8.88 2.57 -7.46
N GLY A 41 -9.18 3.78 -6.97
CA GLY A 41 -10.42 4.05 -6.23
C GLY A 41 -11.68 3.67 -7.01
N GLN A 42 -11.67 3.92 -8.33
CA GLN A 42 -12.78 3.59 -9.24
C GLN A 42 -12.79 2.12 -9.67
N ALA A 43 -11.65 1.43 -9.62
CA ALA A 43 -11.53 0.05 -10.08
C ALA A 43 -12.51 -0.88 -9.36
N SER A 44 -12.71 -0.68 -8.05
CA SER A 44 -13.62 -1.50 -7.25
C SER A 44 -15.08 -1.53 -7.76
N GLU A 45 -15.52 -0.47 -8.45
CA GLU A 45 -16.88 -0.35 -9.00
C GLU A 45 -16.94 -0.50 -10.53
N SER A 46 -15.78 -0.61 -11.19
CA SER A 46 -15.68 -0.63 -12.65
C SER A 46 -14.75 -1.73 -13.15
N ILE A 47 -15.37 -2.75 -13.75
CA ILE A 47 -14.64 -3.81 -14.48
C ILE A 47 -13.83 -3.24 -15.65
N VAL A 48 -14.28 -2.14 -16.25
CA VAL A 48 -13.57 -1.47 -17.35
C VAL A 48 -12.28 -0.87 -16.83
N THR A 49 -12.37 -0.03 -15.79
CA THR A 49 -11.22 0.61 -15.14
C THR A 49 -10.24 -0.43 -14.59
N THR A 50 -10.75 -1.49 -13.96
CA THR A 50 -9.89 -2.59 -13.47
C THR A 50 -9.08 -3.21 -14.60
N ARG A 51 -9.71 -3.48 -15.75
CA ARG A 51 -9.01 -4.07 -16.91
C ARG A 51 -8.06 -3.11 -17.58
N GLU A 52 -8.38 -1.81 -17.62
CA GLU A 52 -7.50 -0.78 -18.16
C GLU A 52 -6.23 -0.66 -17.33
N LEU A 53 -6.35 -0.59 -16.01
CA LEU A 53 -5.19 -0.54 -15.11
C LEU A 53 -4.33 -1.81 -15.20
N LEU A 54 -4.95 -3.00 -15.26
CA LEU A 54 -4.20 -4.24 -15.46
C LEU A 54 -3.44 -4.27 -16.79
N ARG A 55 -4.03 -3.72 -17.87
CA ARG A 55 -3.35 -3.61 -19.17
C ARG A 55 -2.23 -2.58 -19.14
N LEU A 56 -2.44 -1.44 -18.48
CA LEU A 56 -1.43 -0.41 -18.29
C LEU A 56 -0.18 -1.01 -17.60
N LEU A 57 -0.37 -1.69 -16.47
CA LEU A 57 0.72 -2.35 -15.75
C LEU A 57 1.45 -3.38 -16.65
N ALA A 58 0.70 -4.19 -17.41
CA ALA A 58 1.29 -5.19 -18.30
C ALA A 58 2.03 -4.61 -19.51
N ALA A 59 1.69 -3.38 -19.93
CA ALA A 59 2.34 -2.69 -21.05
C ALA A 59 3.62 -1.96 -20.61
N GLU A 60 3.60 -1.36 -19.43
CA GLU A 60 4.69 -0.51 -18.93
C GLU A 60 5.76 -1.27 -18.13
N LEU A 61 5.44 -2.47 -17.63
CA LEU A 61 6.34 -3.24 -16.77
C LEU A 61 6.87 -4.50 -17.48
N PRO A 62 8.06 -5.01 -17.09
CA PRO A 62 8.63 -6.23 -17.66
C PRO A 62 7.70 -7.45 -17.54
N GLY A 63 7.86 -8.44 -18.41
CA GLY A 63 7.08 -9.68 -18.32
C GLY A 63 7.30 -10.47 -17.01
N ASP A 64 8.46 -10.30 -16.38
CA ASP A 64 8.77 -10.88 -15.06
C ASP A 64 8.23 -10.00 -13.92
N ARG A 65 7.19 -10.49 -13.24
CA ARG A 65 6.56 -9.79 -12.09
C ARG A 65 7.49 -9.64 -10.89
N ALA A 66 8.52 -10.47 -10.75
CA ALA A 66 9.47 -10.34 -9.64
C ALA A 66 10.33 -9.08 -9.78
N ALA A 67 10.52 -8.59 -11.01
CA ALA A 67 11.26 -7.36 -11.31
C ALA A 67 10.42 -6.09 -11.19
N TRP A 68 9.12 -6.20 -10.88
CA TRP A 68 8.25 -5.03 -10.75
C TRP A 68 8.52 -4.28 -9.44
N PRO A 69 8.34 -2.95 -9.45
CA PRO A 69 8.32 -2.16 -8.23
C PRO A 69 7.30 -2.73 -7.22
N PRO A 70 7.68 -2.92 -5.94
CA PRO A 70 6.82 -3.56 -4.95
C PRO A 70 5.43 -2.95 -4.81
N VAL A 71 5.31 -1.62 -4.84
CA VAL A 71 4.02 -0.93 -4.77
C VAL A 71 3.12 -1.27 -5.97
N LEU A 72 3.69 -1.35 -7.18
CA LEU A 72 2.94 -1.70 -8.40
C LEU A 72 2.54 -3.18 -8.41
N ARG A 73 3.33 -4.06 -7.78
CA ARG A 73 2.92 -5.45 -7.51
C ARG A 73 1.72 -5.51 -6.57
N ALA A 74 1.70 -4.71 -5.51
CA ALA A 74 0.55 -4.63 -4.60
C ALA A 74 -0.71 -4.12 -5.30
N TYR A 75 -0.58 -3.11 -6.18
CA TYR A 75 -1.70 -2.64 -6.99
C TYR A 75 -2.22 -3.73 -7.94
N HIS A 76 -1.33 -4.45 -8.62
CA HIS A 76 -1.71 -5.58 -9.46
C HIS A 76 -2.45 -6.67 -8.66
N ALA A 77 -1.92 -7.04 -7.49
CA ALA A 77 -2.52 -8.01 -6.58
C ALA A 77 -3.95 -7.61 -6.18
N ALA A 78 -4.14 -6.36 -5.76
CA ALA A 78 -5.45 -5.82 -5.42
C ALA A 78 -6.42 -5.81 -6.62
N LEU A 79 -5.96 -5.38 -7.80
CA LEU A 79 -6.77 -5.38 -9.03
C LEU A 79 -7.17 -6.80 -9.46
N GLN A 80 -6.31 -7.80 -9.28
CA GLN A 80 -6.67 -9.21 -9.52
C GLN A 80 -7.75 -9.69 -8.54
N ALA A 81 -7.72 -9.24 -7.28
CA ALA A 81 -8.79 -9.55 -6.33
C ALA A 81 -10.10 -8.86 -6.72
N VAL A 82 -10.06 -7.58 -7.14
CA VAL A 82 -11.22 -6.82 -7.64
C VAL A 82 -11.86 -7.48 -8.86
N MET A 83 -11.07 -8.05 -9.77
CA MET A 83 -11.59 -8.86 -10.89
C MET A 83 -12.51 -10.01 -10.41
N GLY A 84 -12.32 -10.52 -9.19
CA GLY A 84 -13.20 -11.50 -8.57
C GLY A 84 -14.62 -10.98 -8.33
N LYS A 85 -14.79 -9.71 -7.96
CA LYS A 85 -16.11 -9.07 -7.77
C LYS A 85 -16.95 -9.17 -9.04
N HIS A 86 -16.32 -8.95 -10.19
CA HIS A 86 -16.95 -8.87 -11.52
C HIS A 86 -16.99 -10.18 -12.31
N ALA A 87 -16.42 -11.29 -11.81
CA ALA A 87 -16.44 -12.57 -12.52
C ALA A 87 -17.84 -13.22 -12.50
N LEU A 88 -18.17 -14.01 -13.54
CA LEU A 88 -19.53 -14.54 -13.75
C LEU A 88 -19.89 -15.72 -12.84
N GLY A 89 -18.90 -16.49 -12.38
CA GLY A 89 -19.13 -17.74 -11.65
C GLY A 89 -18.32 -17.87 -10.36
N PRO A 90 -18.84 -18.53 -9.30
CA PRO A 90 -18.19 -18.63 -7.99
C PRO A 90 -16.74 -19.13 -8.03
N TRP A 91 -16.46 -20.16 -8.85
CA TRP A 91 -15.12 -20.71 -9.01
C TRP A 91 -14.11 -19.70 -9.59
N GLN A 92 -14.54 -18.92 -10.59
CA GLN A 92 -13.70 -17.87 -11.16
C GLN A 92 -13.47 -16.73 -10.17
N LYS A 93 -14.50 -16.34 -9.38
CA LYS A 93 -14.35 -15.35 -8.30
C LYS A 93 -13.28 -15.80 -7.31
N TYR A 94 -13.42 -17.04 -6.81
CA TYR A 94 -12.50 -17.63 -5.85
C TYR A 94 -11.06 -17.65 -6.38
N ARG A 95 -10.85 -18.17 -7.60
CA ARG A 95 -9.52 -18.24 -8.20
C ARG A 95 -8.88 -16.85 -8.36
N ARG A 96 -9.64 -15.85 -8.82
CA ARG A 96 -9.15 -14.47 -9.00
C ARG A 96 -8.69 -13.87 -7.66
N VAL A 97 -9.52 -14.01 -6.62
CA VAL A 97 -9.17 -13.57 -5.27
C VAL A 97 -7.92 -14.30 -4.75
N LYS A 98 -7.84 -15.63 -4.89
CA LYS A 98 -6.67 -16.39 -4.44
C LYS A 98 -5.38 -16.00 -5.16
N VAL A 99 -5.44 -15.66 -6.45
CA VAL A 99 -4.27 -15.12 -7.19
C VAL A 99 -3.82 -13.79 -6.58
N GLY A 100 -4.75 -12.86 -6.35
CA GLY A 100 -4.40 -11.58 -5.71
C GLY A 100 -3.82 -11.75 -4.31
N LEU A 101 -4.43 -12.61 -3.48
CA LEU A 101 -3.91 -12.90 -2.13
C LEU A 101 -2.50 -13.52 -2.17
N ALA A 102 -2.24 -14.45 -3.08
CA ALA A 102 -0.92 -15.07 -3.20
C ALA A 102 0.17 -14.06 -3.60
N GLU A 103 -0.18 -13.01 -4.35
CA GLU A 103 0.78 -11.94 -4.69
C GLU A 103 1.06 -10.99 -3.52
N PHE A 104 0.17 -10.94 -2.53
CA PHE A 104 0.40 -10.22 -1.26
C PHE A 104 1.24 -11.00 -0.25
N ASP A 105 1.37 -12.32 -0.39
CA ASP A 105 2.07 -13.16 0.58
C ASP A 105 3.52 -12.70 0.76
N GLY A 106 3.84 -12.22 1.98
CA GLY A 106 5.16 -11.71 2.33
C GLY A 106 5.50 -10.32 1.80
N LEU A 107 4.67 -9.71 0.95
CA LEU A 107 4.98 -8.43 0.30
C LEU A 107 5.02 -7.29 1.32
N ALA A 108 3.99 -7.15 2.16
CA ALA A 108 3.98 -6.09 3.17
C ALA A 108 4.93 -6.36 4.34
N GLU A 109 5.31 -7.63 4.56
CA GLU A 109 6.35 -8.00 5.52
C GLU A 109 7.74 -7.62 5.01
N ALA A 110 7.98 -7.77 3.71
CA ALA A 110 9.23 -7.35 3.06
C ALA A 110 9.38 -5.83 2.97
N PHE A 111 8.26 -5.11 2.88
CA PHE A 111 8.21 -3.64 2.80
C PHE A 111 7.37 -3.06 3.94
N PRO A 112 7.84 -3.18 5.19
CA PRO A 112 7.01 -2.90 6.36
C PRO A 112 6.68 -1.42 6.55
N ASP A 113 7.48 -0.53 5.95
CA ASP A 113 7.30 0.92 6.03
C ASP A 113 6.41 1.47 4.92
N SER A 114 5.99 0.63 3.96
CA SER A 114 5.12 1.04 2.85
C SER A 114 3.67 1.11 3.27
N LEU A 115 3.14 2.33 3.31
CA LEU A 115 1.76 2.57 3.70
C LEU A 115 0.81 2.04 2.62
N GLU A 116 1.14 2.25 1.35
CA GLU A 116 0.31 1.83 0.23
C GLU A 116 0.17 0.32 0.13
N ILE A 117 1.27 -0.44 0.24
CA ILE A 117 1.21 -1.90 0.19
C ILE A 117 0.30 -2.45 1.30
N ARG A 118 0.45 -1.94 2.52
CA ARG A 118 -0.42 -2.33 3.66
C ARG A 118 -1.87 -1.93 3.44
N MET A 119 -2.12 -0.73 2.93
CA MET A 119 -3.48 -0.26 2.64
C MET A 119 -4.16 -1.10 1.56
N LEU A 120 -3.44 -1.47 0.51
CA LEU A 120 -3.95 -2.32 -0.58
C LEU A 120 -4.28 -3.72 -0.08
N ARG A 121 -3.42 -4.30 0.77
CA ARG A 121 -3.70 -5.60 1.39
C ARG A 121 -4.88 -5.52 2.36
N TYR A 122 -4.91 -4.52 3.23
CA TYR A 122 -6.00 -4.27 4.16
C TYR A 122 -7.35 -4.16 3.45
N SER A 123 -7.45 -3.25 2.48
CA SER A 123 -8.71 -2.98 1.76
C SER A 123 -9.20 -4.19 0.96
N THR A 124 -8.27 -4.98 0.41
CA THR A 124 -8.57 -6.25 -0.25
C THR A 124 -9.10 -7.26 0.76
N CYS A 125 -8.30 -7.58 1.79
CA CYS A 125 -8.60 -8.63 2.77
C CYS A 125 -9.87 -8.36 3.58
N ARG A 126 -10.14 -7.09 3.93
CA ARG A 126 -11.30 -6.70 4.75
C ARG A 126 -12.62 -6.86 4.02
N GLN A 127 -12.64 -6.70 2.70
CA GLN A 127 -13.85 -6.83 1.89
C GLN A 127 -14.18 -8.29 1.54
N LEU A 128 -13.29 -9.23 1.83
CA LEU A 128 -13.51 -10.63 1.52
C LEU A 128 -14.39 -11.31 2.59
N PRO A 129 -15.25 -12.25 2.17
CA PRO A 129 -15.96 -13.13 3.08
C PRO A 129 -15.04 -13.90 4.02
N GLU A 130 -15.54 -14.24 5.22
CA GLU A 130 -14.77 -14.88 6.29
C GLU A 130 -14.11 -16.20 5.87
N PHE A 131 -14.71 -16.98 4.97
CA PHE A 131 -14.16 -18.26 4.51
C PHE A 131 -12.81 -18.13 3.77
N PHE A 132 -12.39 -16.92 3.37
CA PHE A 132 -11.03 -16.69 2.86
C PHE A 132 -9.97 -16.64 3.95
N GLY A 133 -10.35 -16.52 5.23
CA GLY A 133 -9.43 -16.54 6.37
C GLY A 133 -8.55 -15.30 6.50
N THR A 134 -8.88 -14.19 5.83
CA THR A 134 -8.04 -12.98 5.71
C THR A 134 -8.29 -11.93 6.79
N HIS A 135 -9.34 -12.09 7.61
CA HIS A 135 -9.72 -11.10 8.63
C HIS A 135 -8.65 -10.86 9.71
N PRO A 136 -7.94 -11.89 10.24
CA PRO A 136 -6.83 -11.64 11.17
C PRO A 136 -5.71 -10.79 10.55
N GLN A 137 -5.39 -11.03 9.27
CA GLN A 137 -4.40 -10.26 8.54
C GLN A 137 -4.85 -8.81 8.35
N ALA A 138 -6.12 -8.60 7.97
CA ALA A 138 -6.69 -7.25 7.85
C ALA A 138 -6.68 -6.51 9.20
N ALA A 139 -6.94 -7.20 10.32
CA ALA A 139 -6.86 -6.59 11.64
C ALA A 139 -5.43 -6.16 12.00
N ALA A 140 -4.43 -6.99 11.67
CA ALA A 140 -3.02 -6.65 11.86
C ALA A 140 -2.60 -5.46 10.97
N ASP A 141 -3.01 -5.45 9.71
CA ASP A 141 -2.72 -4.33 8.80
C ASP A 141 -3.39 -3.04 9.27
N LEU A 142 -4.64 -3.08 9.76
CA LEU A 142 -5.31 -1.90 10.32
C LEU A 142 -4.56 -1.33 11.53
N ALA A 143 -4.07 -2.20 12.43
CA ALA A 143 -3.29 -1.77 13.58
C ALA A 143 -1.98 -1.08 13.15
N ALA A 144 -1.29 -1.63 12.16
CA ALA A 144 -0.08 -1.02 11.59
C ALA A 144 -0.39 0.30 10.88
N LEU A 145 -1.44 0.35 10.06
CA LEU A 145 -1.88 1.55 9.34
C LEU A 145 -2.19 2.70 10.30
N LEU A 146 -2.91 2.43 11.40
CA LEU A 146 -3.17 3.43 12.45
C LEU A 146 -1.89 4.07 13.00
N ASP A 147 -0.92 3.23 13.38
CA ASP A 147 0.37 3.68 13.88
C ASP A 147 1.15 4.49 12.82
N MET A 148 1.12 4.04 11.56
CA MET A 148 1.74 4.76 10.44
C MET A 148 1.07 6.11 10.17
N PHE A 149 -0.25 6.21 10.24
CA PHE A 149 -0.94 7.49 10.07
C PHE A 149 -0.62 8.47 11.20
N GLU A 150 -0.61 8.00 12.46
CA GLU A 150 -0.32 8.84 13.63
C GLU A 150 1.11 9.38 13.65
N ARG A 151 2.07 8.57 13.18
CA ARG A 151 3.47 8.98 13.06
C ARG A 151 3.78 9.68 11.74
N ASN A 152 2.79 9.86 10.87
CA ASN A 152 2.94 10.36 9.50
C ASN A 152 4.06 9.62 8.72
N ALA A 153 4.11 8.30 8.86
CA ALA A 153 5.09 7.45 8.20
C ALA A 153 4.84 7.40 6.68
N ASP A 154 5.91 7.16 5.91
CA ASP A 154 5.93 7.11 4.45
C ASP A 154 5.61 8.46 3.77
N SER A 155 6.63 9.29 3.59
CA SER A 155 6.51 10.63 2.99
C SER A 155 6.14 10.59 1.50
N ASN A 156 6.26 9.44 0.83
CA ASN A 156 6.00 9.32 -0.61
C ASN A 156 4.51 9.24 -0.92
N VAL A 157 3.68 8.87 0.06
CA VAL A 157 2.21 8.91 -0.09
C VAL A 157 1.73 10.34 0.02
N PRO A 158 1.16 10.94 -1.06
CA PRO A 158 0.68 12.31 -1.02
C PRO A 158 -0.42 12.48 0.03
N ALA A 159 -0.43 13.63 0.71
CA ALA A 159 -1.41 13.90 1.77
C ALA A 159 -2.88 13.70 1.34
N PRO A 160 -3.32 14.10 0.12
CA PRO A 160 -4.68 13.81 -0.35
C PRO A 160 -4.99 12.30 -0.42
N LEU A 161 -4.03 11.49 -0.87
CA LEU A 161 -4.18 10.03 -0.96
C LEU A 161 -4.26 9.40 0.43
N ARG A 162 -3.39 9.84 1.36
CA ARG A 162 -3.43 9.43 2.77
C ARG A 162 -4.78 9.74 3.42
N HIS A 163 -5.32 10.95 3.22
CA HIS A 163 -6.66 11.31 3.69
C HIS A 163 -7.74 10.43 3.06
N GLY A 164 -7.61 10.13 1.77
CA GLY A 164 -8.47 9.18 1.05
C GLY A 164 -8.47 7.80 1.71
N TYR A 165 -7.31 7.27 2.09
CA TYR A 165 -7.20 5.99 2.80
C TYR A 165 -7.87 6.01 4.17
N ILE A 166 -7.66 7.06 4.96
CA ILE A 166 -8.30 7.20 6.27
C ILE A 166 -9.84 7.22 6.12
N ARG A 167 -10.36 8.00 5.17
CA ARG A 167 -11.80 8.03 4.86
C ARG A 167 -12.32 6.67 4.41
N TRP A 168 -11.60 6.00 3.52
CA TRP A 168 -11.97 4.67 3.06
C TRP A 168 -12.07 3.66 4.22
N ILE A 169 -11.13 3.70 5.17
CA ILE A 169 -11.18 2.85 6.38
C ILE A 169 -12.41 3.17 7.22
N LEU A 170 -12.74 4.45 7.41
CA LEU A 170 -13.91 4.87 8.19
C LEU A 170 -15.23 4.42 7.53
N ASP A 171 -15.31 4.45 6.21
CA ASP A 171 -16.55 4.15 5.47
C ASP A 171 -16.73 2.65 5.23
N HIS A 172 -15.65 1.93 4.92
CA HIS A 172 -15.71 0.53 4.45
C HIS A 172 -14.99 -0.45 5.36
N GLY A 173 -14.06 0.03 6.20
CA GLY A 173 -13.21 -0.81 7.03
C GLY A 173 -13.86 -1.36 8.30
N GLN A 174 -14.94 -0.73 8.77
CA GLN A 174 -15.61 -1.05 10.04
C GLN A 174 -14.62 -1.09 11.25
N PRO A 175 -13.79 -0.06 11.46
CA PRO A 175 -12.86 -0.01 12.58
C PRO A 175 -13.60 -0.05 13.92
N ALA A 176 -12.96 -0.63 14.95
CA ALA A 176 -13.50 -0.63 16.30
C ALA A 176 -13.68 0.83 16.82
N PRO A 177 -14.58 1.09 17.78
CA PRO A 177 -14.88 2.47 18.22
C PRO A 177 -13.64 3.30 18.58
N GLY A 178 -12.69 2.73 19.33
CA GLY A 178 -11.45 3.44 19.67
C GLY A 178 -10.53 3.71 18.47
N GLN A 179 -10.51 2.82 17.48
CA GLN A 179 -9.76 3.02 16.22
C GLN A 179 -10.42 4.09 15.37
N ARG A 180 -11.76 4.09 15.28
CA ARG A 180 -12.54 5.12 14.59
C ARG A 180 -12.25 6.51 15.13
N THR A 181 -12.31 6.69 16.46
CA THR A 181 -12.01 7.99 17.09
C THR A 181 -10.59 8.47 16.77
N ARG A 182 -9.61 7.55 16.74
CA ARG A 182 -8.22 7.89 16.36
C ARG A 182 -8.13 8.35 14.90
N LEU A 183 -8.77 7.64 13.97
CA LEU A 183 -8.82 7.98 12.54
C LEU A 183 -9.51 9.33 12.29
N GLU A 184 -10.65 9.58 12.94
CA GLU A 184 -11.39 10.84 12.82
C GLU A 184 -10.54 12.04 13.27
N LYS A 185 -9.78 11.89 14.36
CA LYS A 185 -8.85 12.94 14.83
C LYS A 185 -7.78 13.29 13.79
N LEU A 186 -7.33 12.32 12.99
CA LEU A 186 -6.30 12.52 11.97
C LEU A 186 -6.81 13.28 10.74
N LEU A 187 -8.13 13.33 10.51
CA LEU A 187 -8.72 14.12 9.44
C LEU A 187 -8.89 15.61 9.80
N GLY A 188 -8.69 15.97 11.07
CA GLY A 188 -8.99 17.30 11.59
C GLY A 188 -10.50 17.57 11.71
N PRO A 189 -10.88 18.71 12.32
CA PRO A 189 -12.26 19.21 12.31
C PRO A 189 -12.72 19.66 10.92
#